data_AF-A0A1V6T3W5-F1
#
_entry.id   AF-A0A1V6T3W5-F1
#
_cell.length_a   1.000
_cell.length_b   1.000
_cell.length_c   1.000
_cell.angle_alpha   90.00
_cell.angle_beta   90.00
_cell.angle_gamma   90.00
#
_symmetry.space_group_name_H-M   'P 1'
#
loop_
_entity.id
_entity.type
_entity.pdbx_description
1 polymer ?
#
loop_
_entity_poly.entity_id
_entity_poly.type
_entity_poly.pdbx_seq_one_letter_code
_entity_poly.pdbx_strand_id
1 'polypeptide(L)'
;MANAFTHLWAFRILCLHELKRFITHLSGHEQEQPIWTGQLRMNYDDIRVQIIAFAKNISLSMVYLLQEEMRLFGPASTIFPLHVAYKGYKSLGSGQQADIAYIEGIVDELHQKGLKSARALVFDD
;
A
#
# COMPACT_ATOMS: atom_id res chain seq x y z
N MET A 1 -3.85 1.83 18.14
CA MET A 1 -3.47 2.92 17.23
C MET A 1 -2.91 2.43 15.89
N ALA A 2 -2.19 1.30 15.84
CA ALA A 2 -1.64 0.76 14.59
C ALA A 2 -2.68 0.65 13.45
N ASN A 3 -3.91 0.21 13.77
CA ASN A 3 -5.00 0.14 12.79
C ASN A 3 -5.30 1.49 12.12
N ALA A 4 -5.37 2.58 12.89
CA ALA A 4 -5.60 3.91 12.32
C ALA A 4 -4.45 4.34 11.39
N PHE A 5 -3.21 4.02 11.75
CA PHE A 5 -2.03 4.35 10.94
C PHE A 5 -1.95 3.54 9.65
N THR A 6 -2.27 2.24 9.67
CA THR A 6 -2.28 1.42 8.45
C THR A 6 -3.31 1.91 7.45
N HIS A 7 -4.51 2.30 7.91
CA HIS A 7 -5.50 2.95 7.06
C HIS A 7 -5.06 4.34 6.57
N LEU A 8 -4.41 5.14 7.40
CA LEU A 8 -3.89 6.46 7.00
C LEU A 8 -2.80 6.34 5.93
N TRP A 9 -1.87 5.39 6.08
CA TRP A 9 -0.83 5.12 5.08
C TRP A 9 -1.44 4.60 3.78
N ALA A 10 -2.43 3.70 3.86
CA ALA A 10 -3.15 3.23 2.68
C ALA A 10 -3.83 4.39 1.95
N PHE A 11 -4.51 5.27 2.67
CA PHE A 11 -5.11 6.47 2.09
C PHE A 11 -4.07 7.39 1.42
N ARG A 12 -2.90 7.58 2.04
CA ARG A 12 -1.81 8.36 1.44
C ARG A 12 -1.28 7.74 0.15
N ILE A 13 -1.14 6.41 0.08
CA ILE A 13 -0.76 5.72 -1.16
C ILE A 13 -1.78 6.00 -2.26
N LEU A 14 -3.08 5.91 -1.96
CA LEU A 14 -4.14 6.23 -2.93
C LEU A 14 -4.03 7.69 -3.40
N CYS A 15 -3.87 8.66 -2.49
CA CYS A 15 -3.70 10.06 -2.87
C CYS A 15 -2.47 10.28 -3.76
N LEU A 16 -1.35 9.62 -3.48
CA LEU A 16 -0.14 9.72 -4.29
C LEU A 16 -0.34 9.12 -5.68
N HIS A 17 -1.05 8.00 -5.78
CA HIS A 17 -1.38 7.38 -7.07
C HIS A 17 -2.29 8.28 -7.91
N GLU A 18 -3.33 8.85 -7.28
CA GLU A 18 -4.27 9.76 -7.92
C GLU A 18 -3.61 11.07 -8.34
N LEU A 19 -2.72 11.61 -7.51
CA LEU A 19 -1.92 12.77 -7.85
C LEU A 19 -1.06 12.48 -9.08
N LYS A 20 -0.32 11.37 -9.07
CA LYS A 20 0.49 10.91 -10.21
C LYS A 20 -0.37 10.83 -11.48
N ARG A 21 -1.53 10.16 -11.41
CA ARG A 21 -2.47 10.00 -12.53
C ARG A 21 -2.94 11.35 -13.07
N PHE A 22 -3.33 12.26 -12.18
CA PHE A 22 -3.79 13.61 -12.54
C PHE A 22 -2.70 14.41 -13.27
N ILE A 23 -1.45 14.36 -12.78
CA ILE A 23 -0.32 15.06 -13.40
C ILE A 23 0.02 14.47 -14.76
N THR A 24 0.10 13.14 -14.87
CA THR A 24 0.36 12.48 -16.15
C THR A 24 -0.71 12.86 -17.20
N HIS A 25 -1.97 12.99 -16.79
CA HIS A 25 -3.03 13.43 -17.69
C HIS A 25 -2.88 14.90 -18.13
N LEU A 26 -2.53 15.80 -17.21
CA LEU A 26 -2.39 17.24 -17.51
C LEU A 26 -1.14 17.56 -18.35
N SER A 27 -0.03 16.84 -18.14
CA SER A 27 1.25 17.14 -18.80
C SER A 27 1.31 16.69 -20.26
N GLY A 28 0.29 16.00 -20.79
CA GLY A 28 0.13 15.68 -22.21
C GLY A 28 1.18 14.75 -22.85
N HIS A 29 2.27 14.44 -22.15
CA HIS A 29 3.36 13.58 -22.61
C HIS A 29 4.16 13.11 -21.38
N GLU A 30 4.78 11.93 -21.48
CA GLU A 30 5.60 11.22 -20.47
C GLU A 30 6.86 11.97 -19.98
N GLN A 31 6.91 13.29 -20.08
CA GLN A 31 8.04 14.04 -19.57
C GLN A 31 7.83 14.27 -18.07
N GLU A 32 8.72 13.68 -17.26
CA GLU A 32 8.83 13.83 -15.81
C GLU A 32 9.14 15.28 -15.41
N GLN A 33 8.21 16.19 -15.67
CA GLN A 33 8.29 17.58 -15.24
C GLN A 33 7.94 17.63 -13.75
N PRO A 34 8.72 18.35 -12.92
CA PRO A 34 8.44 18.50 -11.50
C PRO A 34 7.11 19.22 -11.28
N ILE A 35 6.35 18.74 -10.29
CA ILE A 35 5.03 19.28 -9.95
C ILE A 35 5.22 20.62 -9.25
N TRP A 36 4.55 21.67 -9.72
CA TRP A 36 4.55 22.99 -9.08
C TRP A 36 3.24 23.22 -8.32
N THR A 37 3.14 22.66 -7.11
CA THR A 37 2.09 23.03 -6.15
C THR A 37 2.66 24.06 -5.17
N GLY A 38 2.79 25.32 -5.60
CA GLY A 38 2.99 26.55 -4.79
C GLY A 38 4.22 26.66 -3.86
N GLN A 39 4.83 25.54 -3.46
CA GLN A 39 5.90 25.40 -2.47
C GLN A 39 6.49 23.98 -2.41
N LEU A 40 5.79 22.95 -2.92
CA LEU A 40 6.26 21.56 -2.89
C LEU A 40 6.82 21.14 -4.25
N ARG A 41 8.15 20.92 -4.33
CA ARG A 41 8.80 20.27 -5.47
C ARG A 41 8.82 18.77 -5.20
N MET A 42 7.77 18.04 -5.55
CA MET A 42 7.80 16.57 -5.58
C MET A 42 8.17 16.12 -6.98
N ASN A 43 9.24 15.35 -7.11
CA ASN A 43 9.52 14.61 -8.35
C ASN A 43 8.83 13.22 -8.29
N TYR A 44 8.80 12.52 -9.43
CA TYR A 44 8.19 11.19 -9.49
C TYR A 44 8.90 10.16 -8.60
N ASP A 45 10.21 10.28 -8.40
CA ASP A 45 10.98 9.39 -7.52
C ASP A 45 10.58 9.55 -6.04
N ASP A 46 10.32 10.78 -5.58
CA ASP A 46 9.85 11.07 -4.23
C ASP A 46 8.49 10.39 -3.97
N ILE A 47 7.61 10.37 -4.98
CA ILE A 47 6.32 9.67 -4.91
C ILE A 47 6.56 8.16 -4.79
N ARG A 48 7.45 7.58 -5.60
CA ARG A 48 7.79 6.15 -5.54
C ARG A 48 8.36 5.76 -4.17
N VAL A 49 9.31 6.53 -3.66
CA VAL A 49 9.94 6.31 -2.35
C VAL A 49 8.90 6.37 -1.23
N GLN A 50 7.98 7.33 -1.27
CA GLN A 50 6.91 7.43 -0.27
C GLN A 50 5.92 6.26 -0.34
N ILE A 51 5.53 5.81 -1.53
CA ILE A 51 4.67 4.63 -1.70
C ILE A 51 5.33 3.40 -1.07
N ILE A 52 6.62 3.16 -1.37
CA ILE A 52 7.37 2.04 -0.78
C ILE A 52 7.41 2.15 0.74
N ALA A 53 7.72 3.33 1.28
CA ALA A 53 7.81 3.54 2.72
C ALA A 53 6.47 3.26 3.43
N PHE A 54 5.36 3.76 2.87
CA PHE A 54 4.03 3.51 3.43
C PHE A 54 3.60 2.05 3.30
N ALA A 55 3.84 1.41 2.16
CA ALA A 55 3.54 0.00 1.95
C ALA A 55 4.32 -0.88 2.92
N LYS A 56 5.61 -0.58 3.14
CA LYS A 56 6.45 -1.29 4.11
C LYS A 56 5.96 -1.11 5.55
N ASN A 57 5.57 0.11 5.93
CA ASN A 57 5.00 0.36 7.26
C ASN A 57 3.69 -0.39 7.48
N ILE A 58 2.84 -0.48 6.45
CA ILE A 58 1.62 -1.30 6.48
C ILE A 58 2.00 -2.77 6.72
N SER A 59 2.86 -3.34 5.87
CA SER A 59 3.26 -4.76 5.96
C SER A 59 3.86 -5.11 7.32
N LEU A 60 4.79 -4.29 7.84
CA LEU A 60 5.42 -4.52 9.14
C LEU A 60 4.44 -4.39 10.32
N SER A 61 3.40 -3.57 10.18
CA SER A 61 2.36 -3.42 11.22
C SER A 61 1.47 -4.66 11.37
N MET A 62 1.50 -5.58 10.40
CA MET A 62 0.69 -6.81 10.43
C MET A 62 1.10 -7.72 11.57
N VAL A 63 2.38 -7.74 11.96
CA VAL A 63 2.86 -8.48 13.13
C VAL A 63 2.07 -8.12 14.39
N TYR A 64 1.66 -6.86 14.54
CA TYR A 64 0.84 -6.41 15.66
C TYR A 64 -0.65 -6.69 15.43
N LEU A 65 -1.17 -6.45 14.22
CA LEU A 65 -2.60 -6.61 13.92
C LEU A 65 -3.04 -8.09 13.90
N LEU A 66 -2.12 -9.03 13.73
CA LEU A 66 -2.40 -10.47 13.69
C LEU A 66 -2.20 -11.18 15.03
N GLN A 67 -1.80 -10.46 16.08
CA GLN A 67 -1.70 -11.00 17.43
C GLN A 67 -3.05 -11.54 17.91
N GLU A 68 -3.02 -12.60 18.73
CA GLU A 68 -4.24 -13.27 19.20
C GLU A 68 -5.16 -12.34 20.00
N GLU A 69 -4.58 -11.37 20.70
CA GLU A 69 -5.28 -10.36 21.49
C GLU A 69 -6.19 -9.47 20.62
N MET A 70 -5.83 -9.29 19.34
CA MET A 70 -6.64 -8.51 18.39
C MET A 70 -7.86 -9.28 17.90
N ARG A 71 -7.95 -10.59 18.19
CA ARG A 71 -9.04 -11.50 17.84
C ARG A 71 -9.42 -11.36 16.37
N LEU A 72 -10.71 -11.18 16.06
CA LEU A 72 -11.20 -11.02 14.69
C LEU A 72 -10.94 -9.61 14.13
N PHE A 73 -10.93 -8.59 14.98
CA PHE A 73 -10.89 -7.19 14.54
C PHE A 73 -9.56 -6.82 13.89
N GLY A 74 -8.44 -7.30 14.44
CA GLY A 74 -7.13 -7.04 13.85
C GLY A 74 -7.00 -7.62 12.45
N PRO A 75 -7.11 -8.96 12.27
CA PRO A 75 -7.07 -9.62 10.97
C PRO A 75 -8.08 -9.07 9.95
N ALA A 76 -9.31 -8.75 10.37
CA ALA A 76 -10.30 -8.20 9.44
C ALA A 76 -9.94 -6.80 8.93
N SER A 77 -9.29 -5.97 9.76
CA SER A 77 -8.92 -4.61 9.39
C SER A 77 -7.68 -4.52 8.51
N THR A 78 -6.92 -5.62 8.35
CA THR A 78 -5.71 -5.64 7.51
C THR A 78 -6.00 -5.69 6.01
N ILE A 79 -7.18 -6.19 5.61
CA ILE A 79 -7.50 -6.52 4.21
C ILE A 79 -7.31 -5.30 3.29
N PHE A 80 -7.95 -4.17 3.63
CA PHE A 80 -7.85 -2.96 2.80
C PHE A 80 -6.43 -2.38 2.78
N PRO A 81 -5.74 -2.18 3.92
CA PRO A 81 -4.35 -1.74 3.89
C PRO A 81 -3.41 -2.65 3.09
N LEU A 82 -3.55 -3.98 3.23
CA LEU A 82 -2.75 -4.95 2.48
C LEU A 82 -3.00 -4.88 0.97
N HIS A 83 -4.26 -4.73 0.56
CA HIS A 83 -4.61 -4.52 -0.85
C HIS A 83 -3.91 -3.30 -1.42
N VAL A 84 -3.95 -2.18 -0.71
CA VAL A 84 -3.31 -0.94 -1.16
C VAL A 84 -1.79 -1.05 -1.17
N ALA A 85 -1.19 -1.70 -0.18
CA ALA A 85 0.26 -1.95 -0.15
C ALA A 85 0.70 -2.84 -1.33
N TYR A 86 -0.05 -3.92 -1.60
CA TYR A 86 0.18 -4.81 -2.74
C TYR A 86 0.11 -4.06 -4.07
N LYS A 87 -0.96 -3.29 -4.31
CA LYS A 87 -1.09 -2.46 -5.52
C LYS A 87 0.04 -1.42 -5.61
N GLY A 88 0.43 -0.83 -4.48
CA GLY A 88 1.58 0.07 -4.38
C GLY A 88 2.85 -0.57 -4.91
N TYR A 89 3.23 -1.74 -4.38
CA TYR A 89 4.41 -2.48 -4.84
C TYR A 89 4.31 -2.92 -6.31
N LYS A 90 3.16 -3.48 -6.72
CA LYS A 90 2.92 -3.93 -8.10
C LYS A 90 3.07 -2.79 -9.11
N SER A 91 2.63 -1.58 -8.77
CA SER A 91 2.73 -0.40 -9.64
C SER A 91 4.17 0.11 -9.89
N LEU A 92 5.14 -0.33 -9.09
CA LEU A 92 6.53 0.13 -9.14
C LEU A 92 7.48 -0.83 -9.89
N GLY A 93 6.98 -2.00 -10.32
CA GLY A 93 7.71 -2.96 -11.15
C GLY A 93 8.54 -3.99 -10.37
N SER A 94 9.54 -4.58 -11.04
CA SER A 94 10.24 -5.80 -10.60
C SER A 94 11.13 -5.67 -9.36
N GLY A 95 11.35 -4.45 -8.85
CA GLY A 95 12.20 -4.23 -7.67
C GLY A 95 11.61 -4.67 -6.33
N GLN A 96 10.32 -4.99 -6.27
CA GLN A 96 9.58 -5.18 -5.00
C GLN A 96 9.11 -6.62 -4.77
N GLN A 97 9.75 -7.60 -5.44
CA GLN A 97 9.32 -9.01 -5.36
C GLN A 97 9.41 -9.58 -3.93
N ALA A 98 10.43 -9.20 -3.17
CA ALA A 98 10.58 -9.64 -1.78
C ALA A 98 9.44 -9.10 -0.89
N ASP A 99 9.07 -7.83 -1.07
CA ASP A 99 7.97 -7.21 -0.33
C ASP A 99 6.60 -7.79 -0.73
N ILE A 100 6.40 -8.12 -2.01
CA ILE A 100 5.20 -8.81 -2.49
C ILE A 100 5.10 -10.21 -1.87
N ALA A 101 6.18 -11.00 -1.91
CA ALA A 101 6.21 -12.32 -1.27
C ALA A 101 5.94 -12.25 0.24
N TYR A 102 6.39 -11.17 0.90
CA TYR A 102 6.08 -10.93 2.31
C TYR A 102 4.57 -10.69 2.54
N ILE A 103 3.91 -9.90 1.69
CA ILE A 103 2.44 -9.73 1.74
C ILE A 103 1.73 -11.07 1.49
N GLU A 104 2.21 -11.90 0.56
CA GLU A 104 1.64 -13.23 0.30
C GLU A 104 1.68 -14.11 1.56
N GLY A 105 2.80 -14.13 2.28
CA GLY A 105 2.90 -14.84 3.56
C GLY A 105 1.91 -14.34 4.60
N ILE A 106 1.71 -13.02 4.71
CA ILE A 106 0.71 -12.43 5.60
C ILE A 106 -0.72 -12.86 5.22
N VAL A 107 -1.03 -12.88 3.93
CA VAL A 107 -2.34 -13.28 3.42
C VAL A 107 -2.62 -14.77 3.66
N ASP A 108 -1.60 -15.61 3.55
CA ASP A 108 -1.73 -17.03 3.89
C ASP A 108 -1.98 -17.22 5.40
N GLU A 109 -1.36 -16.42 6.27
CA GLU A 109 -1.66 -16.40 7.71
C GLU A 109 -3.11 -15.98 7.98
N LEU A 110 -3.61 -14.94 7.31
CA LEU A 110 -5.01 -14.52 7.40
C LEU A 110 -5.97 -15.64 7.00
N HIS A 111 -5.63 -16.38 5.96
CA HIS A 111 -6.40 -17.55 5.52
C HIS A 111 -6.44 -18.62 6.61
N GLN A 112 -5.30 -18.94 7.22
CA GLN A 112 -5.19 -19.89 8.34
C GLN A 112 -5.99 -19.44 9.58
N LYS A 113 -6.09 -18.13 9.83
CA LYS A 113 -6.93 -17.53 10.88
C LYS A 113 -8.43 -17.49 10.54
N GLY A 114 -8.84 -18.04 9.39
CA GLY A 114 -10.24 -18.21 9.00
C GLY A 114 -10.78 -17.15 8.03
N LEU A 115 -9.98 -16.16 7.62
CA LEU A 115 -10.37 -15.16 6.62
C LEU A 115 -10.15 -15.72 5.21
N LYS A 116 -10.96 -16.71 4.83
CA LYS A 116 -10.78 -17.49 3.59
C LYS A 116 -10.75 -16.63 2.32
N SER A 117 -11.48 -15.52 2.31
CA SER A 117 -11.56 -14.59 1.18
C SER A 117 -10.41 -13.57 1.14
N ALA A 118 -9.50 -13.55 2.12
CA ALA A 118 -8.43 -12.55 2.20
C ALA A 118 -7.58 -12.50 0.92
N ARG A 119 -7.26 -13.67 0.35
CA ARG A 119 -6.48 -13.76 -0.89
C ARG A 119 -7.16 -13.05 -2.07
N ALA A 120 -8.45 -13.32 -2.27
CA ALA A 120 -9.22 -12.70 -3.34
C ALA A 120 -9.35 -11.18 -3.15
N LEU A 121 -9.55 -10.72 -1.90
CA LEU A 121 -9.74 -9.31 -1.60
C LEU A 121 -8.44 -8.50 -1.65
N VAL A 122 -7.32 -9.07 -1.21
CA VAL A 122 -6.03 -8.37 -1.20
C VAL A 122 -5.44 -8.30 -2.61
N PHE A 123 -5.56 -9.35 -3.40
CA PHE A 123 -4.94 -9.44 -4.73
C PHE A 123 -5.88 -9.11 -5.90
N ASP A 124 -7.05 -8.53 -5.62
CA ASP A 124 -7.95 -8.01 -6.65
C ASP A 124 -7.25 -6.93 -7.50
N ASP A 125 -7.49 -6.92 -8.81
CA ASP A 125 -6.81 -6.03 -9.77
C ASP A 125 -7.40 -4.62 -9.83
#